data_AF-A0A9E0LR81-F1
#
_entry.id   AF-A0A9E0LR81-F1
#
_cell.length_a   1.000
_cell.length_b   1.000
_cell.length_c   1.000
_cell.angle_alpha   90.00
_cell.angle_beta   90.00
_cell.angle_gamma   90.00
#
_symmetry.space_group_name_H-M   'P 1'
#
loop_
_entity.id
_entity.type
_entity.pdbx_description
1 polymer ?
#
loop_
_entity_poly.entity_id
_entity_poly.type
_entity_poly.pdbx_seq_one_letter_code
_entity_poly.pdbx_strand_id
1 'polypeptide(L)'
;MARRLRYVPPGGALFEITCRTVQGRLLLRPSAGMNDVIRGVLARAARRAGLAVHAPVFLSNHYHLLVSVSDAQQLAAFTNYLNSNLAREAGRLVRWREKFWGRRFQAVIVSEEEEAQVGRLAYVLAQGVKEGLVASPFDWPGVHCAQALTEGTAISGRWHDRTLESRARRKGLALDPQSFLEQETLHLTPLPCWKSLTPESIELASSK
;
A
#
# COMPACT_ATOMS: atom_id res chain seq x y z
N MET A 1 20.01 12.32 -15.39
CA MET A 1 18.92 13.29 -15.09
C MET A 1 18.87 13.57 -13.61
N ALA A 2 19.00 14.85 -13.23
CA ALA A 2 18.71 15.32 -11.88
C ALA A 2 17.25 14.97 -11.53
N ARG A 3 17.02 14.56 -10.28
CA ARG A 3 15.70 14.13 -9.80
C ARG A 3 15.16 15.21 -8.87
N ARG A 4 13.83 15.42 -8.90
CA ARG A 4 13.17 16.31 -7.94
C ARG A 4 13.52 15.88 -6.51
N LEU A 5 13.90 16.86 -5.70
CA LEU A 5 14.04 16.67 -4.27
C LEU A 5 12.71 16.20 -3.70
N ARG A 6 12.77 15.20 -2.80
CA ARG A 6 11.61 14.76 -2.03
C ARG A 6 11.44 15.75 -0.89
N TYR A 7 10.82 16.87 -1.21
CA TYR A 7 10.44 17.87 -0.23
C TYR A 7 9.13 17.43 0.43
N VAL A 8 9.12 17.43 1.75
CA VAL A 8 7.92 17.30 2.56
C VAL A 8 7.80 18.60 3.34
N PRO A 9 6.67 19.32 3.25
CA PRO A 9 6.46 20.54 4.02
C PRO A 9 6.57 20.28 5.53
N PRO A 10 7.00 21.27 6.32
CA PRO A 10 6.89 21.21 7.78
C PRO A 10 5.45 20.89 8.20
N GLY A 11 5.27 19.98 9.16
CA GLY A 11 3.94 19.48 9.56
C GLY A 11 3.45 18.26 8.79
N GLY A 12 4.18 17.85 7.74
CA GLY A 12 3.84 16.70 6.92
C GLY A 12 2.89 17.03 5.77
N ALA A 13 2.60 16.04 4.93
CA ALA A 13 1.65 16.20 3.82
C ALA A 13 1.09 14.85 3.35
N LEU A 14 -0.01 14.93 2.59
CA LEU A 14 -0.56 13.81 1.84
C LEU A 14 0.23 13.60 0.55
N PHE A 15 0.60 12.35 0.26
CA PHE A 15 1.26 11.96 -0.98
C PHE A 15 0.51 10.86 -1.69
N GLU A 16 0.43 10.96 -3.01
CA GLU A 16 0.25 9.81 -3.88
C GLU A 16 1.61 9.16 -4.17
N ILE A 17 1.74 7.87 -3.88
CA ILE A 17 2.92 7.07 -4.19
C ILE A 17 2.57 6.07 -5.27
N THR A 18 3.41 6.00 -6.31
CA THR A 18 3.29 4.98 -7.36
C THR A 18 4.62 4.27 -7.60
N CYS A 19 4.55 2.97 -7.88
CA CYS A 19 5.71 2.20 -8.32
C CYS A 19 5.28 1.14 -9.33
N ARG A 20 6.03 1.02 -10.42
CA ARG A 20 5.75 0.09 -11.51
C ARG A 20 6.83 -0.98 -11.61
N THR A 21 6.40 -2.20 -11.84
CA THR A 21 7.25 -3.36 -12.13
C THR A 21 8.12 -3.14 -13.37
N VAL A 22 9.20 -3.89 -13.50
CA VAL A 22 10.09 -3.82 -14.65
C VAL A 22 9.31 -4.11 -15.94
N GLN A 23 9.49 -3.26 -16.96
CA GLN A 23 8.81 -3.37 -18.26
C GLN A 23 7.27 -3.46 -18.20
N GLY A 24 6.65 -3.10 -17.06
CA GLY A 24 5.20 -3.26 -16.88
C GLY A 24 4.74 -4.71 -16.79
N ARG A 25 5.63 -5.65 -16.46
CA ARG A 25 5.30 -7.08 -16.29
C ARG A 25 4.26 -7.28 -15.19
N LEU A 26 3.40 -8.28 -15.36
CA LEU A 26 2.32 -8.59 -14.42
C LEU A 26 2.80 -9.34 -13.16
N LEU A 27 3.88 -8.86 -12.53
CA LEU A 27 4.52 -9.53 -11.38
C LEU A 27 3.72 -9.42 -10.06
N LEU A 28 2.67 -8.60 -10.06
CA LEU A 28 1.73 -8.43 -8.95
C LEU A 28 0.34 -8.97 -9.32
N ARG A 29 0.24 -9.87 -10.31
CA ARG A 29 -1.04 -10.46 -10.72
C ARG A 29 -1.78 -11.02 -9.49
N PRO A 30 -3.05 -10.63 -9.26
CA PRO A 30 -3.82 -11.09 -8.11
C PRO A 30 -3.92 -12.61 -8.00
N SER A 31 -3.78 -13.09 -6.78
CA SER A 31 -4.02 -14.46 -6.33
C SER A 31 -4.15 -14.44 -4.81
N ALA A 32 -4.69 -15.49 -4.19
CA ALA A 32 -4.78 -15.56 -2.73
C ALA A 32 -3.43 -15.31 -2.04
N GLY A 33 -2.35 -15.95 -2.53
CA GLY A 33 -1.00 -15.78 -1.98
C GLY A 33 -0.40 -14.38 -2.24
N MET A 34 -0.59 -13.83 -3.45
CA MET A 34 -0.11 -12.48 -3.76
C MET A 34 -0.83 -11.43 -2.91
N ASN A 35 -2.15 -11.56 -2.78
CA ASN A 35 -2.97 -10.64 -2.01
C ASN A 35 -2.57 -10.66 -0.54
N ASP A 36 -2.38 -11.85 0.03
CA ASP A 36 -1.94 -12.02 1.42
C ASP A 36 -0.57 -11.36 1.69
N VAL A 37 0.41 -11.59 0.80
CA VAL A 37 1.73 -10.93 0.86
C VAL A 37 1.61 -9.42 0.77
N ILE A 38 0.79 -8.90 -0.15
CA ILE A 38 0.61 -7.45 -0.32
C ILE A 38 0.02 -6.84 0.96
N ARG A 39 -1.06 -7.41 1.48
CA ARG A 39 -1.73 -6.93 2.70
C ARG A 39 -0.79 -6.97 3.90
N GLY A 40 -0.11 -8.10 4.12
CA GLY A 40 0.82 -8.28 5.25
C GLY A 40 2.02 -7.35 5.18
N VAL A 41 2.66 -7.22 4.02
CA VAL A 41 3.82 -6.32 3.85
C VAL A 41 3.41 -4.85 3.95
N LEU A 42 2.26 -4.46 3.39
CA LEU A 42 1.73 -3.09 3.49
C LEU A 42 1.45 -2.73 4.95
N ALA A 43 0.74 -3.58 5.68
CA ALA A 43 0.40 -3.37 7.08
C ALA A 43 1.67 -3.30 7.95
N ARG A 44 2.63 -4.22 7.76
CA ARG A 44 3.93 -4.16 8.45
C ARG A 44 4.68 -2.86 8.13
N ALA A 45 4.71 -2.45 6.87
CA ALA A 45 5.42 -1.24 6.45
C ALA A 45 4.82 0.00 7.11
N ALA A 46 3.49 0.13 7.11
CA ALA A 46 2.78 1.24 7.72
C ALA A 46 3.03 1.31 9.23
N ARG A 47 2.90 0.16 9.93
CA ARG A 47 3.17 0.06 11.37
C ARG A 47 4.61 0.41 11.73
N ARG A 48 5.59 -0.10 10.98
CA ARG A 48 7.01 0.18 11.24
C ARG A 48 7.40 1.63 10.99
N ALA A 49 6.78 2.28 10.00
CA ALA A 49 7.04 3.68 9.69
C ALA A 49 6.22 4.64 10.56
N GLY A 50 5.16 4.15 11.21
CA GLY A 50 4.24 4.98 11.99
C GLY A 50 3.49 5.99 11.13
N LEU A 51 3.09 5.61 9.92
CA LEU A 51 2.39 6.51 8.99
C LEU A 51 0.94 6.08 8.72
N ALA A 52 0.12 7.03 8.30
CA ALA A 52 -1.27 6.79 7.94
C ALA A 52 -1.39 6.39 6.46
N VAL A 53 -2.11 5.30 6.20
CA VAL A 53 -2.48 4.88 4.85
C VAL A 53 -3.97 5.18 4.66
N HIS A 54 -4.30 5.89 3.59
CA HIS A 54 -5.68 6.30 3.29
C HIS A 54 -6.31 5.41 2.22
N ALA A 55 -5.58 5.11 1.15
CA ALA A 55 -6.11 4.35 0.03
C ALA A 55 -5.02 3.55 -0.68
N PRO A 56 -4.93 2.23 -0.43
CA PRO A 56 -4.06 1.34 -1.20
C PRO A 56 -4.79 0.66 -2.37
N VAL A 57 -4.21 0.73 -3.56
CA VAL A 57 -4.64 -0.05 -4.74
C VAL A 57 -3.43 -0.70 -5.41
N PHE A 58 -3.46 -2.02 -5.53
CA PHE A 58 -2.43 -2.82 -6.20
C PHE A 58 -3.02 -3.46 -7.45
N LEU A 59 -2.54 -2.98 -8.60
CA LEU A 59 -2.82 -3.57 -9.90
C LEU A 59 -1.76 -4.64 -10.25
N SER A 60 -1.95 -5.33 -11.37
CA SER A 60 -1.09 -6.46 -11.75
C SER A 60 0.37 -6.06 -12.03
N ASN A 61 0.65 -4.81 -12.39
CA ASN A 61 2.01 -4.34 -12.73
C ASN A 61 2.46 -3.07 -12.01
N HIS A 62 1.62 -2.44 -11.19
CA HIS A 62 1.96 -1.26 -10.41
C HIS A 62 0.99 -1.09 -9.24
N TYR A 63 1.28 -0.14 -8.35
CA TYR A 63 0.38 0.24 -7.29
C TYR A 63 0.23 1.76 -7.20
N HIS A 64 -0.86 2.18 -6.56
CA HIS A 64 -1.14 3.54 -6.10
C HIS A 64 -1.42 3.50 -4.59
N LEU A 65 -0.80 4.41 -3.83
CA LEU A 65 -1.08 4.59 -2.40
C LEU A 65 -1.33 6.07 -2.12
N LEU A 66 -2.35 6.38 -1.32
CA LEU A 66 -2.44 7.66 -0.61
C LEU A 66 -1.97 7.48 0.82
N VAL A 67 -0.95 8.25 1.23
CA VAL A 67 -0.38 8.20 2.58
C VAL A 67 -0.09 9.60 3.13
N SER A 68 -0.31 9.81 4.42
CA SER A 68 0.19 11.00 5.12
C SER A 68 1.55 10.70 5.74
N VAL A 69 2.52 11.57 5.50
CA VAL A 69 3.88 11.46 6.05
C VAL A 69 4.27 12.72 6.80
N SER A 70 5.01 12.59 7.89
CA SER A 70 5.55 13.71 8.69
C SER A 70 6.72 14.39 8.00
N ASP A 71 7.56 13.62 7.32
CA ASP A 71 8.81 14.07 6.75
C ASP A 71 9.32 13.13 5.64
N ALA A 72 10.38 13.57 4.93
CA ALA A 72 10.97 12.83 3.83
C ALA A 72 11.63 11.51 4.26
N GLN A 73 12.11 11.42 5.50
CA GLN A 73 12.76 10.22 6.03
C GLN A 73 11.71 9.14 6.30
N GLN A 74 10.56 9.48 6.86
CA GLN A 74 9.43 8.57 7.07
C GLN A 74 8.93 8.01 5.73
N LEU A 75 8.73 8.88 4.73
CA LEU A 75 8.35 8.48 3.38
C LEU A 75 9.36 7.49 2.77
N ALA A 76 10.66 7.81 2.89
CA ALA A 76 11.73 6.96 2.36
C ALA A 76 11.83 5.62 3.09
N ALA A 77 11.68 5.60 4.42
CA ALA A 77 11.72 4.39 5.24
C ALA A 77 10.55 3.44 4.89
N PHE A 78 9.32 3.97 4.82
CA PHE A 78 8.14 3.21 4.45
C PHE A 78 8.28 2.58 3.06
N THR A 79 8.57 3.41 2.06
CA THR A 79 8.64 2.96 0.66
C THR A 79 9.81 2.03 0.41
N ASN A 80 10.94 2.20 1.09
CA ASN A 80 12.05 1.26 1.02
C ASN A 80 11.61 -0.10 1.58
N TYR A 81 11.02 -0.12 2.78
CA TYR A 81 10.57 -1.36 3.40
C TYR A 81 9.52 -2.08 2.54
N LEU A 82 8.47 -1.36 2.11
CA LEU A 82 7.39 -1.89 1.28
C LEU A 82 7.94 -2.49 -0.03
N ASN A 83 8.65 -1.69 -0.83
CA ASN A 83 9.12 -2.14 -2.14
C ASN A 83 10.14 -3.27 -2.04
N SER A 84 11.02 -3.23 -1.05
CA SER A 84 12.06 -4.24 -0.86
C SER A 84 11.48 -5.59 -0.41
N ASN A 85 10.45 -5.59 0.44
CA ASN A 85 9.80 -6.83 0.86
C ASN A 85 8.88 -7.39 -0.24
N LEU A 86 8.06 -6.53 -0.88
CA LEU A 86 7.23 -6.96 -2.00
C LEU A 86 8.05 -7.57 -3.13
N ALA A 87 9.15 -6.92 -3.55
CA ALA A 87 9.99 -7.45 -4.62
C ALA A 87 10.50 -8.87 -4.34
N ARG A 88 10.83 -9.15 -3.07
CA ARG A 88 11.37 -10.46 -2.65
C ARG A 88 10.26 -11.48 -2.48
N GLU A 89 9.19 -11.17 -1.76
CA GLU A 89 8.10 -12.13 -1.51
C GLU A 89 7.27 -12.39 -2.77
N ALA A 90 6.84 -11.35 -3.48
CA ALA A 90 6.15 -11.50 -4.77
C ALA A 90 7.05 -12.19 -5.80
N GLY A 91 8.34 -11.82 -5.86
CA GLY A 91 9.32 -12.48 -6.73
C GLY A 91 9.44 -13.98 -6.46
N ARG A 92 9.47 -14.40 -5.19
CA ARG A 92 9.43 -15.84 -4.84
C ARG A 92 8.13 -16.51 -5.29
N LEU A 93 6.98 -15.87 -5.04
CA LEU A 93 5.67 -16.42 -5.43
C LEU A 93 5.55 -16.64 -6.94
N VAL A 94 6.01 -15.67 -7.74
CA VAL A 94 5.94 -15.75 -9.22
C VAL A 94 7.20 -16.31 -9.87
N ARG A 95 8.12 -16.87 -9.07
CA ARG A 95 9.42 -17.42 -9.50
C ARG A 95 10.28 -16.44 -10.34
N TRP A 96 10.18 -15.15 -10.03
CA TRP A 96 10.94 -14.07 -10.65
C TRP A 96 12.21 -13.75 -9.86
N ARG A 97 13.38 -13.84 -10.50
CA ARG A 97 14.70 -13.62 -9.86
C ARG A 97 15.41 -12.33 -10.30
N GLU A 98 14.87 -11.67 -11.32
CA GLU A 98 15.45 -10.44 -11.88
C GLU A 98 14.98 -9.19 -11.13
N LYS A 99 15.44 -8.03 -11.59
CA LYS A 99 14.96 -6.71 -11.14
C LYS A 99 13.43 -6.68 -11.14
N PHE A 100 12.83 -6.41 -9.97
CA PHE A 100 11.38 -6.42 -9.81
C PHE A 100 10.72 -5.09 -10.20
N TRP A 101 11.22 -3.98 -9.65
CA TRP A 101 10.72 -2.63 -9.93
C TRP A 101 11.48 -1.99 -11.08
N GLY A 102 10.79 -1.35 -12.02
CA GLY A 102 11.44 -0.72 -13.18
C GLY A 102 12.30 0.48 -12.78
N ARG A 103 11.77 1.33 -11.89
CA ARG A 103 12.41 2.55 -11.39
C ARG A 103 12.11 2.70 -9.89
N ARG A 104 12.70 3.72 -9.25
CA ARG A 104 12.27 4.14 -7.91
C ARG A 104 10.82 4.62 -7.98
N PHE A 105 10.10 4.53 -6.86
CA PHE A 105 8.76 5.08 -6.74
C PHE A 105 8.72 6.58 -7.10
N GLN A 106 7.56 7.02 -7.59
CA GLN A 106 7.19 8.43 -7.70
C GLN A 106 6.35 8.79 -6.48
N ALA A 107 6.55 10.00 -5.97
CA ALA A 107 5.74 10.58 -4.92
C ALA A 107 5.31 11.97 -5.37
N VAL A 108 4.00 12.20 -5.36
CA VAL A 108 3.37 13.46 -5.74
C VAL A 108 2.67 13.99 -4.50
N ILE A 109 3.06 15.19 -4.06
CA ILE A 109 2.35 15.89 -2.98
C ILE A 109 0.94 16.23 -3.47
N VAL A 110 -0.06 15.99 -2.62
CA VAL A 110 -1.45 16.37 -2.85
C VAL A 110 -1.70 17.66 -2.08
N SER A 111 -2.38 18.62 -2.72
CA SER A 111 -2.76 19.89 -2.08
C SER A 111 -3.62 19.65 -0.84
N GLU A 112 -3.60 20.59 0.10
CA GLU A 112 -4.45 20.55 1.29
C GLU A 112 -5.93 20.80 0.96
N GLU A 113 -6.22 21.41 -0.18
CA GLU A 113 -7.59 21.63 -0.69
C GLU A 113 -8.39 20.32 -0.76
N GLU A 114 -9.61 20.34 -0.26
CA GLU A 114 -10.48 19.16 -0.21
C GLU A 114 -10.70 18.57 -1.61
N GLU A 115 -10.98 19.41 -2.60
CA GLU A 115 -11.22 19.01 -3.99
C GLU A 115 -10.03 18.25 -4.56
N ALA A 116 -8.80 18.66 -4.21
CA ALA A 116 -7.59 17.99 -4.66
C ALA A 116 -7.41 16.62 -4.00
N GLN A 117 -7.70 16.50 -2.70
CA GLN A 117 -7.62 15.23 -1.97
C GLN A 117 -8.70 14.24 -2.42
N VAL A 118 -9.95 14.70 -2.51
CA VAL A 118 -11.08 13.90 -2.98
C VAL A 118 -10.90 13.49 -4.43
N GLY A 119 -10.48 14.42 -5.30
CA GLY A 119 -10.16 14.12 -6.69
C GLY A 119 -9.05 13.07 -6.84
N ARG A 120 -8.03 13.11 -5.97
CA ARG A 120 -6.97 12.09 -5.95
C ARG A 120 -7.48 10.74 -5.47
N LEU A 121 -8.33 10.70 -4.45
CA LEU A 121 -8.96 9.46 -3.98
C LEU A 121 -9.85 8.85 -5.07
N ALA A 122 -10.67 9.64 -5.75
CA ALA A 122 -11.48 9.19 -6.87
C ALA A 122 -10.62 8.60 -8.00
N TYR A 123 -9.51 9.25 -8.34
CA TYR A 123 -8.54 8.73 -9.31
C TYR A 123 -7.95 7.37 -8.89
N VAL A 124 -7.64 7.19 -7.61
CA VAL A 124 -7.11 5.92 -7.07
C VAL A 124 -8.17 4.83 -7.08
N LEU A 125 -9.41 5.16 -6.69
CA LEU A 125 -10.54 4.22 -6.70
C LEU A 125 -10.94 3.77 -8.11
N ALA A 126 -10.74 4.63 -9.11
CA ALA A 126 -11.05 4.32 -10.51
C ALA A 126 -10.05 3.35 -11.15
N GLN A 127 -8.92 3.04 -10.50
CA GLN A 127 -7.92 2.10 -11.02
C GLN A 127 -8.52 0.70 -11.15
N GLY A 128 -8.22 0.01 -12.24
CA GLY A 128 -8.88 -1.22 -12.65
C GLY A 128 -10.08 -0.96 -13.56
N VAL A 129 -10.99 -0.07 -13.16
CA VAL A 129 -12.17 0.30 -13.96
C VAL A 129 -11.78 1.14 -15.16
N LYS A 130 -11.01 2.21 -14.95
CA LYS A 130 -10.62 3.13 -16.02
C LYS A 130 -9.70 2.48 -17.07
N GLU A 131 -9.00 1.40 -16.71
CA GLU A 131 -8.23 0.56 -17.63
C GLU A 131 -9.07 -0.50 -18.36
N GLY A 132 -10.37 -0.60 -18.06
CA GLY A 132 -11.27 -1.59 -18.65
C GLY A 132 -11.01 -3.02 -18.17
N LEU A 133 -10.39 -3.20 -16.99
CA LEU A 133 -10.08 -4.54 -16.45
C LEU A 133 -11.26 -5.14 -15.67
N VAL A 134 -12.07 -4.29 -15.05
CA VAL A 134 -13.25 -4.66 -14.23
C VAL A 134 -14.35 -3.61 -14.37
N ALA A 135 -15.60 -3.97 -14.10
CA ALA A 135 -16.74 -3.04 -14.19
C ALA A 135 -16.87 -2.15 -12.95
N SER A 136 -16.49 -2.67 -11.79
CA SER A 136 -16.55 -1.99 -10.50
C SER A 136 -15.22 -2.12 -9.72
N PRO A 137 -14.85 -1.15 -8.87
CA PRO A 137 -13.69 -1.28 -7.99
C PRO A 137 -13.81 -2.47 -7.01
N PHE A 138 -15.04 -2.91 -6.72
CA PHE A 138 -15.33 -4.08 -5.89
C PHE A 138 -15.07 -5.41 -6.60
N ASP A 139 -15.02 -5.40 -7.94
CA ASP A 139 -14.77 -6.60 -8.75
C ASP A 139 -13.26 -6.87 -8.90
N TRP A 140 -12.39 -5.96 -8.45
CA TRP A 140 -10.95 -6.17 -8.55
C TRP A 140 -10.52 -7.34 -7.66
N PRO A 141 -9.94 -8.43 -8.22
CA PRO A 141 -9.61 -9.62 -7.43
C PRO A 141 -8.38 -9.44 -6.54
N GLY A 142 -7.71 -8.28 -6.63
CA GLY A 142 -6.49 -7.96 -5.88
C GLY A 142 -6.73 -7.11 -4.64
N VAL A 143 -5.67 -6.49 -4.14
CA VAL A 143 -5.77 -5.55 -3.03
C VAL A 143 -6.26 -4.20 -3.55
N HIS A 144 -7.50 -3.84 -3.19
CA HIS A 144 -8.14 -2.57 -3.50
C HIS A 144 -8.77 -1.99 -2.23
N CYS A 145 -8.75 -0.68 -2.06
CA CYS A 145 -9.22 -0.02 -0.83
C CYS A 145 -10.74 0.13 -0.74
N ALA A 146 -11.48 -0.01 -1.86
CA ALA A 146 -12.93 0.23 -1.93
C ALA A 146 -13.69 -0.45 -0.78
N GLN A 147 -13.54 -1.76 -0.61
CA GLN A 147 -14.23 -2.51 0.44
C GLN A 147 -13.88 -2.01 1.85
N ALA A 148 -12.60 -1.84 2.14
CA ALA A 148 -12.14 -1.37 3.45
C ALA A 148 -12.66 0.03 3.78
N LEU A 149 -12.77 0.90 2.78
CA LEU A 149 -13.30 2.26 2.96
C LEU A 149 -14.82 2.27 3.15
N THR A 150 -15.57 1.44 2.43
CA THR A 150 -17.04 1.43 2.52
C THR A 150 -17.57 0.65 3.72
N GLU A 151 -16.89 -0.43 4.10
CA GLU A 151 -17.33 -1.31 5.19
C GLU A 151 -16.63 -1.00 6.52
N GLY A 152 -15.64 -0.10 6.54
CA GLY A 152 -14.82 0.18 7.71
C GLY A 152 -13.96 -1.01 8.16
N THR A 153 -13.74 -1.99 7.28
CA THR A 153 -13.00 -3.22 7.60
C THR A 153 -11.50 -3.00 7.52
N ALA A 154 -10.76 -3.75 8.35
CA ALA A 154 -9.31 -3.71 8.33
C ALA A 154 -8.73 -4.52 7.16
N ILE A 155 -7.60 -4.07 6.64
CA ILE A 155 -6.81 -4.83 5.68
C ILE A 155 -5.85 -5.74 6.46
N SER A 156 -6.07 -7.05 6.38
CA SER A 156 -5.26 -8.05 7.09
C SER A 156 -4.56 -9.01 6.13
N GLY A 157 -3.32 -9.38 6.46
CA GLY A 157 -2.55 -10.38 5.74
C GLY A 157 -1.31 -10.83 6.51
N ARG A 158 -0.70 -11.92 6.09
CA ARG A 158 0.47 -12.50 6.77
C ARG A 158 1.77 -11.87 6.27
N TRP A 159 2.59 -11.42 7.21
CA TRP A 159 3.96 -11.00 6.96
C TRP A 159 4.93 -12.12 7.33
N HIS A 160 5.94 -12.38 6.50
CA HIS A 160 6.93 -13.43 6.74
C HIS A 160 8.24 -12.83 7.28
N ASP A 161 8.62 -13.19 8.52
CA ASP A 161 9.92 -12.88 9.08
C ASP A 161 11.05 -13.75 8.49
N ARG A 162 11.49 -13.39 7.29
CA ARG A 162 12.65 -14.00 6.62
C ARG A 162 13.95 -13.86 7.42
N THR A 163 14.04 -12.88 8.32
CA THR A 163 15.24 -12.68 9.14
C THR A 163 15.28 -13.72 10.25
N LEU A 164 14.15 -13.95 10.91
CA LEU A 164 14.00 -15.02 11.90
C LEU A 164 14.22 -16.40 11.25
N GLU A 165 13.60 -16.66 10.10
CA GLU A 165 13.77 -17.89 9.33
C GLU A 165 15.25 -18.16 9.00
N SER A 166 15.95 -17.15 8.48
CA SER A 166 17.38 -17.25 8.16
C SER A 166 18.26 -17.49 9.40
N ARG A 167 17.93 -16.88 10.54
CA ARG A 167 18.64 -17.10 11.81
C ARG A 167 18.40 -18.50 12.36
N ALA A 168 17.17 -18.99 12.34
CA ALA A 168 16.83 -20.34 12.77
C ALA A 168 17.57 -21.39 11.93
N ARG A 169 17.53 -21.24 10.60
CA ARG A 169 18.25 -22.13 9.67
C ARG A 169 19.76 -22.16 9.94
N ARG A 170 20.40 -21.01 10.15
CA ARG A 170 21.85 -20.95 10.46
C ARG A 170 22.21 -21.62 11.79
N LYS A 171 21.28 -21.68 12.73
CA LYS A 171 21.45 -22.36 14.02
C LYS A 171 21.03 -23.83 13.98
N GLY A 172 20.59 -24.35 12.82
CA GLY A 172 20.08 -25.72 12.69
C GLY A 172 18.76 -25.95 13.45
N LEU A 173 18.02 -24.90 13.78
CA LEU A 173 16.75 -25.02 14.48
C LEU A 173 15.64 -25.37 13.49
N ALA A 174 14.97 -26.50 13.72
CA ALA A 174 13.76 -26.88 13.02
C ALA A 174 12.54 -26.29 13.73
N LEU A 175 12.14 -25.09 13.32
CA LEU A 175 10.90 -24.46 13.78
C LEU A 175 9.77 -24.74 12.78
N ASP A 176 8.53 -24.74 13.28
CA ASP A 176 7.33 -24.78 12.44
C ASP A 176 7.34 -23.59 11.46
N PRO A 177 7.14 -23.79 10.14
CA PRO A 177 6.99 -22.70 9.18
C PRO A 177 6.02 -21.59 9.61
N GLN A 178 4.96 -21.91 10.37
CA GLN A 178 4.04 -20.89 10.90
C GLN A 178 4.70 -19.93 11.90
N SER A 179 5.77 -20.35 12.57
CA SER A 179 6.53 -19.52 13.53
C SER A 179 7.23 -18.33 12.86
N PHE A 180 7.34 -18.32 11.52
CA PHE A 180 7.89 -17.21 10.75
C PHE A 180 6.81 -16.31 10.14
N LEU A 181 5.52 -16.62 10.35
CA LEU A 181 4.41 -15.84 9.83
C LEU A 181 3.76 -15.05 10.96
N GLU A 182 3.67 -13.75 10.79
CA GLU A 182 2.97 -12.85 11.70
C GLU A 182 1.71 -12.30 11.00
N GLN A 183 0.57 -12.33 11.68
CA GLN A 183 -0.63 -11.66 11.20
C GLN A 183 -0.47 -10.15 11.38
N GLU A 184 -0.59 -9.39 10.28
CA GLU A 184 -0.60 -7.94 10.31
C GLU A 184 -1.98 -7.42 9.93
N THR A 185 -2.33 -6.28 10.49
CA THR A 185 -3.61 -5.60 10.28
C THR A 185 -3.36 -4.11 10.10
N LEU A 186 -4.05 -3.52 9.13
CA LEU A 186 -4.00 -2.10 8.80
C LEU A 186 -5.43 -1.56 8.74
N HIS A 187 -5.72 -0.56 9.57
CA HIS A 187 -6.91 0.27 9.43
C HIS A 187 -6.59 1.46 8.53
N LEU A 188 -7.44 1.70 7.54
CA LEU A 188 -7.32 2.89 6.71
C LEU A 188 -7.73 4.12 7.53
N THR A 189 -6.97 5.19 7.39
CA THR A 189 -7.29 6.47 8.01
C THR A 189 -8.09 7.33 7.01
N PRO A 190 -9.12 8.06 7.44
CA PRO A 190 -9.78 9.06 6.59
C PRO A 190 -8.78 10.05 5.97
N LEU A 191 -9.14 10.64 4.83
CA LEU A 191 -8.31 11.70 4.23
C LEU A 191 -8.11 12.86 5.21
N PRO A 192 -6.98 13.57 5.15
CA PRO A 192 -6.74 14.76 5.98
C PRO A 192 -7.86 15.80 5.93
N CYS A 193 -8.45 16.07 4.76
CA CYS A 193 -9.59 16.98 4.59
C CYS A 193 -10.83 16.56 5.39
N TRP A 194 -10.95 15.29 5.75
CA TRP A 194 -12.09 14.72 6.48
C TRP A 194 -11.79 14.41 7.94
N LYS A 195 -10.62 14.79 8.47
CA LYS A 195 -10.25 14.55 9.88
C LYS A 195 -11.21 15.19 10.88
N SER A 196 -11.86 16.27 10.50
CA SER A 196 -12.85 17.00 11.32
C SER A 196 -14.26 16.42 11.24
N LEU A 197 -14.53 15.49 10.31
CA LEU A 197 -15.82 14.84 10.20
C LEU A 197 -15.94 13.80 11.33
N THR A 198 -16.73 14.13 12.35
CA THR A 198 -17.14 13.16 13.37
C THR A 198 -18.13 12.17 12.75
N PRO A 199 -18.28 10.95 13.31
CA PRO A 199 -19.31 10.01 12.85
C PRO A 199 -20.70 10.63 12.74
N GLU A 200 -21.06 11.55 13.66
CA GLU A 200 -22.35 12.25 13.65
C GLU A 200 -22.53 13.18 12.42
N SER A 201 -21.45 13.78 11.94
CA SER A 201 -21.50 14.66 10.76
C SER A 201 -21.72 13.89 9.45
N ILE A 202 -21.37 12.61 9.40
CA ILE A 202 -21.52 11.72 8.24
C ILE A 202 -22.97 11.23 8.10
N GLU A 203 -23.66 10.96 9.21
CA GLU A 203 -25.07 10.56 9.21
C GLU A 203 -26.00 11.70 8.75
N LEU A 204 -25.69 12.94 9.14
CA LEU A 204 -26.42 14.14 8.71
C LEU A 204 -26.28 14.43 7.21
N ALA A 205 -25.14 14.10 6.61
CA ALA A 205 -24.90 14.26 5.17
C ALA A 205 -25.55 13.14 4.33
N SER A 206 -25.73 11.95 4.90
CA SER A 206 -26.35 10.79 4.23
C SER A 206 -27.87 10.78 4.30
N SER A 207 -28.46 11.73 5.03
CA SER A 207 -29.91 11.89 5.23
C SER A 207 -30.52 13.01 4.36
N LYS A 208 -29.77 13.52 3.37
CA LYS A 208 -30.23 14.49 2.35
C LYS A 208 -30.06 13.91 0.96
#